data_AF-A0A645I4D7-F1
#
_entry.id   AF-A0A645I4D7-F1
#
_cell.length_a   1.000
_cell.length_b   1.000
_cell.length_c   1.000
_cell.angle_alpha   90.00
_cell.angle_beta   90.00
_cell.angle_gamma   90.00
#
_symmetry.space_group_name_H-M   'P 1'
#
loop_
_entity.id
_entity.type
_entity.pdbx_description
1 polymer ?
#
loop_
_entity_poly.entity_id
_entity_poly.type
_entity_poly.pdbx_seq_one_letter_code
_entity_poly.pdbx_strand_id
1 'polypeptide(L)' 'MPPDSQLQIFNRSFSTKGDGRGLGTYSIRLLGEKYLKGHVGFTSNKNDGTTFFIRLPKEHGE' A
#
# COMPACT_ATOMS: atom_id res chain seq x y z
N MET A 1 -11.93 4.13 5.09
CA MET A 1 -11.57 4.73 3.79
C MET A 1 -12.70 4.52 2.78
N PRO A 2 -13.02 5.47 1.88
CA PRO A 2 -14.05 5.28 0.85
C PRO A 2 -13.71 4.13 -0.10
N PRO A 3 -14.70 3.34 -0.60
CA PRO A 3 -14.46 2.20 -1.48
C PRO A 3 -13.59 2.52 -2.70
N ASP A 4 -13.88 3.61 -3.42
CA ASP A 4 -13.12 3.97 -4.63
C ASP A 4 -11.67 4.34 -4.35
N SER A 5 -11.38 4.85 -3.15
CA SER A 5 -10.01 5.12 -2.71
C SER A 5 -9.25 3.83 -2.40
N GLN A 6 -9.94 2.80 -1.89
CA GLN A 6 -9.33 1.50 -1.61
C GLN A 6 -8.86 0.81 -2.90
N LEU A 7 -9.62 0.93 -3.99
CA LEU A 7 -9.26 0.38 -5.31
C LEU A 7 -8.03 1.04 -5.93
N GLN A 8 -7.79 2.31 -5.60
CA GLN A 8 -6.74 3.13 -6.21
C GLN A 8 -5.53 3.36 -5.32
N ILE A 9 -5.55 2.91 -4.07
CA ILE A 9 -4.59 3.35 -3.05
C ILE A 9 -3.13 3.08 -3.40
N PHE A 10 -2.85 2.03 -4.17
CA PHE A 10 -1.49 1.69 -4.60
C PHE A 10 -1.14 2.23 -6.00
N ASN A 11 -2.01 3.02 -6.62
CA ASN A 11 -1.72 3.67 -7.90
C ASN A 11 -0.80 4.87 -7.70
N ARG A 12 0.15 5.03 -8.62
CA ARG A 12 1.06 6.17 -8.62
C ARG A 12 0.27 7.47 -8.77
N SER A 13 0.61 8.47 -7.96
CA SER A 13 0.01 9.81 -7.94
C SER A 13 -1.46 9.87 -7.47
N PHE A 14 -2.06 8.77 -7.03
CA PHE A 14 -3.40 8.82 -6.43
C PHE A 14 -3.35 9.43 -5.02
N SER A 15 -4.13 10.48 -4.76
CA SER A 15 -4.25 11.08 -3.44
C SER A 15 -5.59 11.76 -3.21
N THR A 16 -6.10 11.68 -1.99
CA THR A 16 -7.25 12.50 -1.52
C THR A 16 -6.82 13.82 -0.88
N LYS A 17 -5.51 14.11 -0.88
CA LYS A 17 -4.90 15.26 -0.19
C LYS A 17 -4.38 16.34 -1.14
N GLY A 18 -4.81 16.30 -2.40
CA GLY A 18 -4.44 17.26 -3.44
C GLY A 18 -3.18 16.91 -4.21
N ASP A 19 -2.77 17.83 -5.09
CA ASP A 19 -1.70 17.65 -6.06
C ASP A 19 -0.31 17.47 -5.44
N GLY A 20 0.61 16.88 -6.20
CA GLY A 20 1.99 16.62 -5.76
C GLY A 20 2.14 15.53 -4.70
N ARG A 21 1.08 14.76 -4.42
CA ARG A 21 1.06 13.65 -3.45
C ARG A 21 0.79 12.31 -4.14
N GLY A 22 0.60 11.24 -3.35
CA GLY A 22 0.22 9.93 -3.88
C GLY A 22 1.38 9.03 -4.29
N LEU A 23 2.60 9.32 -3.82
CA LEU A 23 3.75 8.44 -4.03
C LEU A 23 3.96 7.46 -2.88
N GLY A 24 3.53 7.79 -1.65
CA GLY A 24 3.85 6.99 -0.46
C GLY A 24 3.39 5.53 -0.56
N THR A 25 2.10 5.30 -0.76
CA THR A 25 1.52 3.94 -0.86
C THR A 25 1.97 3.19 -2.10
N TYR A 26 2.12 3.89 -3.24
CA TYR A 26 2.75 3.32 -4.43
C TYR A 26 4.17 2.82 -4.13
N SER A 27 4.99 3.63 -3.46
CA SER A 27 6.35 3.28 -3.08
C SER A 27 6.40 2.10 -2.11
N ILE A 28 5.45 1.99 -1.18
CA ILE A 28 5.33 0.81 -0.29
C ILE A 28 5.12 -0.46 -1.13
N ARG A 29 4.20 -0.46 -2.09
CA ARG A 29 3.95 -1.64 -2.95
C ARG A 29 5.15 -1.95 -3.84
N LEU A 30 5.76 -0.92 -4.43
CA LEU A 30 6.97 -1.08 -5.24
C LEU A 30 8.11 -1.71 -4.43
N LEU A 31 8.44 -1.17 -3.27
CA LEU A 31 9.50 -1.70 -2.40
C LEU A 31 9.16 -3.11 -1.90
N GLY A 32 7.97 -3.25 -1.30
CA GLY A 32 7.55 -4.48 -0.62
C GLY A 32 7.39 -5.67 -1.58
N GLU A 33 6.76 -5.45 -2.74
CA GLU A 33 6.45 -6.56 -3.64
C GLU A 33 7.54 -6.78 -4.69
N LYS A 34 8.02 -5.71 -5.34
CA LYS A 34 8.99 -5.86 -6.45
C LYS A 34 10.39 -6.18 -5.94
N TYR A 35 10.85 -5.47 -4.92
CA TYR A 35 12.23 -5.58 -4.44
C TYR A 35 12.36 -6.60 -3.32
N LEU A 36 11.49 -6.53 -2.31
CA LEU A 36 11.56 -7.42 -1.14
C LEU A 36 10.86 -8.77 -1.34
N LYS A 37 10.24 -9.00 -2.51
CA LYS A 37 9.50 -10.22 -2.85
C LYS A 37 8.41 -10.58 -1.82
N GLY A 38 7.94 -9.59 -1.08
CA GLY A 38 6.86 -9.71 -0.14
C GLY A 38 5.50 -9.47 -0.77
N HIS A 39 4.50 -9.38 0.08
CA HIS A 39 3.13 -9.03 -0.30
C HIS A 39 2.64 -7.89 0.58
N VAL A 40 2.19 -6.80 -0.04
CA VAL A 40 1.69 -5.61 0.64
C VAL A 40 0.17 -5.61 0.58
N GLY A 41 -0.47 -5.26 1.69
CA GLY A 41 -1.91 -5.10 1.74
C GLY A 41 -2.35 -4.13 2.82
N PHE A 42 -3.65 -3.97 2.96
CA PHE A 42 -4.24 -3.20 4.03
C PHE A 42 -5.63 -3.74 4.37
N THR A 43 -6.10 -3.44 5.57
CA THR A 43 -7.50 -3.57 5.97
C THR A 43 -8.04 -2.17 6.27
N SER A 44 -9.30 -1.91 5.88
CA SER A 44 -9.96 -0.64 6.22
C SER A 44 -11.43 -0.86 6.53
N ASN A 45 -11.88 -0.42 7.69
CA ASN A 45 -13.29 -0.34 8.02
C ASN A 45 -13.56 0.92 8.87
N LYS A 46 -14.85 1.20 9.16
CA LYS A 46 -15.23 2.42 9.89
C LYS A 46 -14.88 2.38 11.37
N ASN A 47 -14.86 1.21 11.99
CA ASN A 47 -14.68 1.05 13.43
C ASN A 47 -13.18 1.01 13.80
N ASP A 48 -12.38 0.28 13.04
CA ASP A 48 -10.97 -0.01 13.34
C ASP A 48 -9.98 0.90 12.58
N GLY A 49 -10.50 1.74 11.69
CA GLY A 49 -9.67 2.62 10.87
C GLY A 49 -9.00 1.87 9.72
N THR A 50 -7.72 2.18 9.46
CA THR A 50 -6.98 1.60 8.33
C THR A 50 -5.62 1.12 8.80
N THR A 51 -5.32 -0.15 8.54
CA THR A 51 -4.05 -0.78 8.89
C THR A 51 -3.38 -1.29 7.63
N PHE A 52 -2.16 -0.85 7.38
CA PHE A 52 -1.31 -1.38 6.32
C PHE A 52 -0.42 -2.49 6.87
N PHE A 53 -0.13 -3.49 6.05
CA PHE A 53 0.74 -4.60 6.41
C PHE A 53 1.62 -5.02 5.24
N ILE A 54 2.70 -5.69 5.58
CA ILE A 54 3.56 -6.41 4.63
C ILE A 54 3.83 -7.80 5.18
N ARG A 55 3.81 -8.80 4.29
CA ARG A 55 4.29 -10.15 4.57
C ARG A 55 5.58 -10.36 3.78
N LEU A 56 6.67 -10.59 4.48
CA LEU A 56 7.99 -10.81 3.87
C LEU A 56 8.31 -12.31 3.85
N PRO A 57 9.08 -12.79 2.85
CA PRO A 57 9.69 -14.10 2.91
C PRO A 57 10.58 -14.19 4.16
N LYS A 58 10.58 -15.36 4.81
CA LYS A 58 11.41 -15.61 6.00
C LYS A 58 12.90 -15.70 5.66
N GLU A 59 13.21 -16.03 4.41
CA GLU A 59 14.57 -16.25 3.92
C GLU A 59 14.82 -15.32 2.73
N HIS A 60 16.02 -14.74 2.68
CA HIS A 60 16.49 -14.03 1.49
C HIS A 60 16.88 -15.08 0.46
N GLY A 61 16.26 -15.07 -0.72
CA GLY A 61 16.71 -15.90 -1.84
C GLY A 61 18.16 -15.56 -2.18
N GLU A 62 18.99 -16.59 -2.32
CA GLU A 62 20.40 -16.48 -2.77
C GLU A 62 20.53 -15.79 -4.13
#